data_AF-A0A357B1G1-F1
#
_entry.id   AF-A0A357B1G1-F1
#
_cell.length_a   1.000
_cell.length_b   1.000
_cell.length_c   1.000
_cell.angle_alpha   90.00
_cell.angle_beta   90.00
_cell.angle_gamma   90.00
#
_symmetry.space_group_name_H-M   'P 1'
#
loop_
_entity.id
_entity.type
_entity.pdbx_description
1 polymer ?
#
loop_
_entity_poly.entity_id
_entity_poly.type
_entity_poly.pdbx_seq_one_letter_code
_entity_poly.pdbx_strand_id
1 'polypeptide(L)' 'GRAAIEAVFSCGRPKAIQLAVLIDRGHRELPIRADYVGKNIPTSHTELVEVRIPPFDDGTGVYLMDKNQ' A
#
# COMPACT_ATOMS: atom_id res chain seq x y z
N GLY A 1 2.36 4.54 -5.81
CA GLY A 1 3.75 4.89 -5.45
C GLY A 1 4.27 6.00 -6.34
N ARG A 2 4.91 5.66 -7.47
CA ARG A 2 5.59 6.62 -8.37
C ARG A 2 4.71 7.81 -8.79
N ALA A 3 3.50 7.54 -9.30
CA ALA A 3 2.60 8.60 -9.77
C ALA A 3 2.21 9.60 -8.66
N ALA A 4 2.07 9.14 -7.41
CA ALA A 4 1.78 10.02 -6.28
C ALA A 4 2.97 10.94 -5.96
N ILE A 5 4.21 10.43 -6.05
CA ILE A 5 5.42 11.23 -5.87
C ILE A 5 5.50 12.32 -6.94
N GLU A 6 5.25 11.98 -8.20
CA GLU A 6 5.20 12.94 -9.32
C GLU A 6 4.15 14.04 -9.09
N ALA A 7 2.96 13.67 -8.61
CA ALA A 7 1.90 14.63 -8.29
C ALA A 7 2.27 15.57 -7.12
N VAL A 8 2.97 15.07 -6.10
CA VAL A 8 3.46 15.94 -5.01
C VAL A 8 4.47 16.97 -5.55
N PHE A 9 5.37 16.56 -6.45
CA PHE A 9 6.33 17.48 -7.08
C PHE A 9 5.67 18.50 -8.01
N SER A 10 4.54 18.19 -8.65
CA SER A 10 3.80 19.16 -9.46
C SER A 10 3.11 20.23 -8.60
N CYS A 11 2.78 19.91 -7.35
CA CYS A 11 2.22 20.85 -6.37
C CYS A 11 3.28 21.73 -5.67
N GLY A 12 4.58 21.41 -5.77
CA GLY A 12 5.65 22.19 -5.14
C GLY A 12 6.94 21.40 -4.90
N ARG A 13 7.85 21.96 -4.10
CA ARG A 13 9.12 21.31 -3.74
C ARG A 13 9.15 20.99 -2.25
N PRO A 14 8.61 19.83 -1.83
CA PRO A 14 8.65 19.45 -0.42
C PRO A 14 10.10 19.26 0.03
N LYS A 15 10.36 19.55 1.31
CA LYS A 15 11.67 19.31 1.93
C LYS A 15 12.01 17.81 2.01
N ALA A 16 10.98 16.97 2.16
CA ALA A 16 11.07 15.51 2.15
C ALA A 16 9.70 14.91 1.77
N ILE A 17 9.71 13.71 1.19
CA ILE A 17 8.52 12.89 0.96
C ILE A 17 8.75 11.58 1.73
N GLN A 18 7.75 11.16 2.50
CA GLN A 18 7.77 9.87 3.20
C GLN A 18 6.53 9.06 2.81
N LEU A 19 6.66 7.74 2.79
CA LEU A 19 5.60 6.80 2.46
C LEU A 19 5.24 5.96 3.70
N ALA A 20 4.01 6.10 4.16
CA ALA A 20 3.41 5.23 5.16
C ALA A 20 2.41 4.28 4.49
N VAL A 21 2.49 2.98 4.82
CA VAL A 21 1.54 1.96 4.34
C VAL A 21 1.02 1.15 5.51
N LEU A 22 -0.27 0.76 5.44
CA LEU A 22 -0.84 -0.13 6.44
C LEU A 22 -0.28 -1.54 6.31
N ILE A 23 -0.25 -2.07 5.07
CA ILE A 23 0.23 -3.41 4.76
C ILE A 23 1.28 -3.35 3.65
N ASP A 24 2.39 -4.07 3.84
CA ASP A 24 3.38 -4.35 2.80
C ASP A 24 3.30 -5.83 2.44
N ARG A 25 2.92 -6.12 1.19
CA ARG A 25 2.75 -7.47 0.65
C ARG A 25 3.98 -8.01 -0.10
N GLY A 26 5.06 -7.22 -0.18
CA GLY A 26 6.21 -7.54 -1.02
C GLY A 26 5.94 -7.36 -2.52
N HIS A 27 6.63 -8.14 -3.36
CA HIS A 27 6.49 -8.17 -4.83
C HIS A 27 6.63 -6.80 -5.52
N ARG A 28 7.56 -5.98 -5.03
CA ARG A 28 7.79 -4.64 -5.58
C ARG A 28 8.39 -4.73 -6.98
N GLU A 29 7.78 -4.03 -7.93
CA GLU A 29 8.29 -3.90 -9.31
C GLU A 29 9.19 -2.66 -9.49
N LEU A 30 9.18 -1.75 -8.52
CA LEU A 30 9.99 -0.53 -8.49
C LEU A 30 10.79 -0.46 -7.17
N PRO A 31 11.95 0.24 -7.15
CA PRO A 31 12.78 0.39 -5.95
C PRO A 31 12.19 1.41 -4.95
N ILE A 32 10.88 1.34 -4.67
CA ILE A 32 10.18 2.21 -3.73
C ILE A 32 9.91 1.42 -2.45
N ARG A 33 10.48 1.86 -1.33
CA ARG A 33 10.24 1.29 0.01
C ARG A 33 9.42 2.27 0.84
N ALA A 34 8.49 1.76 1.65
CA ALA A 34 7.80 2.58 2.64
C ALA A 34 8.73 2.88 3.83
N ASP A 35 8.68 4.11 4.33
CA ASP A 35 9.38 4.53 5.54
C ASP A 35 8.71 3.96 6.79
N TYR A 36 7.38 3.78 6.71
CA TYR A 36 6.57 3.24 7.79
C TYR A 36 5.65 2.14 7.26
N VAL A 37 5.67 0.99 7.93
CA VAL A 37 4.86 -0.18 7.58
C VAL A 37 4.09 -0.62 8.82
N GLY A 38 2.77 -0.68 8.73
CA GLY A 38 1.95 -1.24 9.81
C GLY A 38 2.23 -2.73 10.02
N LYS A 39 2.11 -3.53 8.96
CA LYS A 39 2.45 -4.96 8.97
C LYS A 39 3.02 -5.44 7.64
N ASN A 40 4.06 -6.26 7.71
CA ASN A 40 4.55 -7.02 6.56
C ASN A 40 3.81 -8.36 6.52
N ILE A 41 3.25 -8.72 5.36
CA ILE A 41 2.56 -9.99 5.15
C ILE A 41 3.15 -10.63 3.90
N PRO A 42 3.88 -11.76 3.99
CA PRO A 42 4.31 -12.47 2.81
C PRO A 42 3.08 -13.02 2.08
N THR A 43 2.98 -12.73 0.79
CA THR A 43 1.90 -13.28 -0.06
C THR A 43 2.49 -14.01 -1.25
N SER A 44 1.69 -14.82 -1.94
CA SER A 44 1.96 -15.25 -3.31
C SER A 44 1.55 -14.15 -4.31
N HIS A 45 1.79 -14.37 -5.62
CA HIS A 45 1.26 -13.52 -6.69
C HIS A 45 -0.25 -13.74 -6.95
N THR A 46 -0.79 -14.90 -6.55
CA THR A 46 -2.22 -15.24 -6.68
C THR A 46 -3.05 -14.72 -5.52
N GLU A 47 -2.43 -14.39 -4.40
CA GLU A 47 -3.12 -13.81 -3.25
C GLU A 47 -3.38 -12.30 -3.42
N LEU A 48 -4.40 -11.81 -2.74
CA LEU A 48 -4.81 -10.41 -2.68
C LEU A 48 -5.01 -9.98 -1.23
N VAL A 49 -4.51 -8.79 -0.89
CA VAL A 49 -4.75 -8.16 0.40
C VAL A 49 -5.92 -7.19 0.24
N GLU A 50 -7.00 -7.44 0.96
CA GLU A 50 -8.17 -6.57 1.04
C GLU A 50 -8.13 -5.82 2.38
N VAL A 51 -8.20 -4.50 2.33
CA VAL A 51 -8.22 -3.64 3.52
C VAL A 51 -9.58 -2.99 3.57
N ARG A 52 -10.32 -3.19 4.68
CA ARG A 52 -11.64 -2.59 4.92
C ARG A 52 -11.54 -1.54 6.01
N ILE A 53 -12.01 -0.33 5.72
CA ILE A 53 -12.00 0.79 6.66
C ILE A 53 -13.29 1.61 6.51
N PRO A 54 -14.09 1.79 7.58
CA PRO A 54 -15.24 2.68 7.54
C PRO A 54 -14.83 4.15 7.35
N PRO A 55 -15.65 4.98 6.67
CA PRO A 55 -16.98 4.67 6.12
C PRO A 55 -16.95 4.07 4.70
N PHE A 56 -15.77 3.75 4.16
CA PHE A 56 -15.63 3.31 2.78
C PHE A 56 -16.08 1.86 2.57
N ASP A 57 -15.99 1.03 3.61
CA ASP A 57 -16.33 -0.38 3.59
C ASP A 57 -17.21 -0.78 4.78
N ASP A 58 -17.90 -1.92 4.64
CA ASP A 58 -18.63 -2.57 5.72
C ASP A 58 -17.65 -3.26 6.68
N GLY A 59 -17.21 -2.53 7.70
CA GLY A 59 -16.38 -3.02 8.81
C GLY A 59 -14.90 -2.67 8.71
N THR A 60 -14.13 -3.09 9.72
CA THR A 60 -12.71 -2.78 9.86
C THR A 60 -11.88 -4.06 9.88
N GLY A 61 -10.93 -4.20 8.96
CA GLY A 61 -10.07 -5.39 8.93
C GLY A 61 -9.10 -5.44 7.75
N VAL A 62 -8.20 -6.42 7.81
CA VAL A 62 -7.29 -6.76 6.71
C VAL A 62 -7.44 -8.26 6.46
N TYR A 63 -7.77 -8.62 5.23
CA TYR A 63 -8.06 -9.98 4.79
C TYR A 63 -7.10 -10.42 3.68
N LEU A 64 -6.72 -11.69 3.68
CA LEU A 64 -5.94 -12.31 2.62
C LEU A 64 -6.87 -13.23 1.84
N MET A 65 -7.04 -12.95 0.55
CA MET A 65 -7.93 -13.67 -0.36
C MET A 65 -7.11 -14.35 -1.45
N ASP A 66 -7.62 -15.44 -2.02
CA ASP A 66 -7.04 -16.06 -3.22
C ASP A 66 -7.80 -15.56 -4.46
N LYS A 67 -7.10 -15.20 -5.54
CA LYS A 67 -7.72 -14.68 -6.78
C LYS A 67 -8.60 -15.71 -7.52
N ASN A 68 -8.50 -16.98 -7.16
CA ASN A 68 -9.14 -18.10 -7.86
C ASN A 68 -10.35 -18.68 -7.13
N GLN A 69 -10.85 -18.02 -6.08
CA GLN A 69 -12.09 -18.39 -5.37
C GLN A 69 -13.13 -17.29 -5.47
#